data_AF-A0A9E1BDI3-F1
#
_entry.id   AF-A0A9E1BDI3-F1
#
_cell.length_a   1.000
_cell.length_b   1.000
_cell.length_c   1.000
_cell.angle_alpha   90.00
_cell.angle_beta   90.00
_cell.angle_gamma   90.00
#
_symmetry.space_group_name_H-M   'P 1'
#
loop_
_entity.id
_entity.type
_entity.pdbx_description
1 polymer ?
#
loop_
_entity_poly.entity_id
_entity_poly.type
_entity_poly.pdbx_seq_one_letter_code
_entity_poly.pdbx_strand_id
1 'polypeptide(L)'
;MSDLKEQLCTKEKDSLEKLYRKVKGYAALHNIRLGACESTKKEARVDWIASAMERKEILQALISDLRAGESACLGYVYESGGFGEYIRIEPYWKETGLIYTVTDHEGFEHGVMTDVLMDFLRNDDANFLSQIRTSSFINSTVCAMTNLYGAVPYAKAYDIFQEITVMHQNVAYETFVETATRFAEFREECGVVPYQKNFIASEYLDIRIRSGIRRISPLPSYYELISKQGDKPYYTDLNIRNLLDYEIPGSCESNEYIVAFTEFLSNTFGKHASELFGIMDKICRACREERGINEIFGMLIEEGFAPQSQKVQKTMVRHIMEIKSNVRLRINRGYTINEMRNISYDTNAICSNL
;
A
#
# COMPACT_ATOMS: atom_id res chain seq x y z
N MET A 1 -15.15 -14.88 28.78
CA MET A 1 -13.68 -15.05 28.67
C MET A 1 -13.26 -16.48 28.31
N SER A 2 -14.00 -17.53 28.70
CA SER A 2 -13.73 -18.92 28.25
C SER A 2 -13.91 -19.08 26.75
N ASP A 3 -15.02 -18.56 26.21
CA ASP A 3 -15.41 -18.80 24.81
C ASP A 3 -14.48 -18.11 23.81
N LEU A 4 -13.93 -16.95 24.19
CA LEU A 4 -12.96 -16.22 23.38
C LEU A 4 -11.60 -16.95 23.33
N LYS A 5 -11.15 -17.51 24.46
CA LYS A 5 -9.93 -18.32 24.54
C LYS A 5 -10.08 -19.64 23.79
N GLU A 6 -11.25 -20.26 23.86
CA GLU A 6 -11.55 -21.51 23.16
C GLU A 6 -11.66 -21.32 21.64
N GLN A 7 -12.25 -20.20 21.19
CA GLN A 7 -12.26 -19.80 19.78
C GLN A 7 -10.86 -19.46 19.24
N LEU A 8 -10.04 -18.75 20.01
CA LEU A 8 -8.65 -18.46 19.65
C LEU A 8 -7.81 -19.74 19.53
N CYS A 9 -7.96 -20.66 20.49
CA CYS A 9 -7.27 -21.95 20.48
C CYS A 9 -7.70 -22.85 19.31
N THR A 10 -8.99 -22.80 18.94
CA THR A 10 -9.54 -23.54 17.79
C THR A 10 -9.00 -22.99 16.47
N LYS A 11 -8.96 -21.65 16.31
CA LYS A 11 -8.43 -20.99 15.11
C LYS A 11 -6.95 -21.31 14.89
N GLU A 12 -6.15 -21.28 15.95
CA GLU A 12 -4.73 -21.65 15.88
C GLU A 12 -4.52 -23.12 15.50
N LYS A 13 -5.36 -24.02 16.00
CA LYS A 13 -5.30 -25.44 15.69
C LYS A 13 -5.66 -25.71 14.21
N ASP A 14 -6.68 -25.03 13.69
CA ASP A 14 -7.10 -25.14 12.30
C ASP A 14 -6.04 -24.61 11.33
N SER A 15 -5.40 -23.48 11.65
CA SER A 15 -4.29 -22.93 10.85
C SER A 15 -3.10 -23.89 10.83
N LEU A 16 -2.72 -24.48 11.96
CA LEU A 16 -1.63 -25.47 12.03
C LEU A 16 -1.95 -26.74 11.22
N GLU A 17 -3.20 -27.20 11.24
CA GLU A 17 -3.63 -28.39 10.50
C GLU A 17 -3.66 -28.14 8.98
N LYS A 18 -4.08 -26.95 8.53
CA LYS A 18 -4.00 -26.53 7.13
C LYS A 18 -2.56 -26.52 6.63
N LEU A 19 -1.66 -25.93 7.42
CA LEU A 19 -0.25 -25.86 7.10
C LEU A 19 0.38 -27.26 6.99
N TYR A 20 0.11 -28.12 7.96
CA TYR A 20 0.57 -29.51 7.95
C TYR A 20 0.16 -30.26 6.69
N ARG A 21 -1.11 -30.13 6.27
CA ARG A 21 -1.61 -30.74 5.03
C ARG A 21 -0.93 -30.17 3.79
N LYS A 22 -0.70 -28.86 3.77
CA LYS A 22 -0.04 -28.17 2.66
C LYS A 22 1.41 -28.65 2.48
N VAL A 23 2.20 -28.68 3.56
CA VAL A 23 3.59 -29.19 3.56
C VAL A 23 3.66 -30.64 3.12
N LYS A 24 2.76 -31.51 3.62
CA LYS A 24 2.66 -32.90 3.17
C LYS A 24 2.30 -33.03 1.69
N GLY A 25 1.37 -32.20 1.20
CA GLY A 25 0.98 -32.15 -0.20
C GLY A 25 2.18 -31.85 -1.11
N TYR A 26 2.95 -30.82 -0.78
CA TYR A 26 4.16 -30.48 -1.53
C TYR A 26 5.22 -31.57 -1.46
N ALA A 27 5.46 -32.13 -0.27
CA ALA A 27 6.40 -33.23 -0.14
C ALA A 27 6.03 -34.44 -1.02
N ALA A 28 4.75 -34.76 -1.11
CA ALA A 28 4.26 -35.82 -1.98
C ALA A 28 4.44 -35.46 -3.47
N LEU A 29 4.07 -34.24 -3.87
CA LEU A 29 4.23 -33.73 -5.25
C LEU A 29 5.67 -33.77 -5.74
N HIS A 30 6.62 -33.47 -4.85
CA HIS A 30 8.05 -33.38 -5.17
C HIS A 30 8.85 -34.63 -4.76
N ASN A 31 8.18 -35.73 -4.37
CA ASN A 31 8.80 -36.98 -3.91
C ASN A 31 9.81 -36.82 -2.76
N ILE A 32 9.58 -35.85 -1.89
CA ILE A 32 10.44 -35.53 -0.75
C ILE A 32 10.03 -36.42 0.43
N ARG A 33 10.96 -37.25 0.92
CA ARG A 33 10.72 -38.07 2.11
C ARG A 33 10.74 -37.20 3.37
N LEU A 34 9.58 -36.74 3.82
CA LEU A 34 9.39 -36.22 5.17
C LEU A 34 9.13 -37.40 6.11
N GLY A 35 9.84 -37.47 7.25
CA GLY A 35 9.55 -38.46 8.29
C GLY A 35 8.10 -38.31 8.79
N ALA A 36 7.51 -39.33 9.41
CA ALA A 36 6.18 -39.17 10.00
C ALA A 36 6.25 -38.22 11.21
N CYS A 37 5.29 -37.31 11.35
CA CYS A 37 5.08 -36.63 12.61
C CYS A 37 4.34 -37.61 13.55
N GLU A 38 5.08 -38.28 14.43
CA GLU A 38 4.57 -39.36 15.29
C GLU A 38 3.74 -38.85 16.48
N SER A 39 3.59 -37.53 16.63
CA SER A 39 2.93 -36.89 17.76
C SER A 39 1.71 -36.07 17.35
N THR A 40 0.63 -36.17 18.15
CA THR A 40 -0.56 -35.32 18.03
C THR A 40 -0.44 -34.01 18.81
N LYS A 41 0.66 -33.80 19.54
CA LYS A 41 0.91 -32.58 20.32
C LYS A 41 1.27 -31.40 19.40
N LYS A 42 0.82 -30.20 19.77
CA LYS A 42 1.01 -28.96 18.99
C LYS A 42 2.48 -28.66 18.77
N GLU A 43 3.28 -28.75 19.83
CA GLU A 43 4.72 -28.42 19.83
C GLU A 43 5.50 -29.32 18.88
N ALA A 44 5.29 -30.65 18.98
CA ALA A 44 5.97 -31.61 18.11
C ALA A 44 5.56 -31.50 16.62
N ARG A 45 4.35 -31.01 16.34
CA ARG A 45 3.93 -30.69 14.97
C ARG A 45 4.59 -29.42 14.46
N VAL A 46 4.72 -28.40 15.30
CA VAL A 46 5.42 -27.16 14.95
C VAL A 46 6.88 -27.46 14.63
N ASP A 47 7.57 -28.26 15.45
CA ASP A 47 8.97 -28.64 15.22
C ASP A 47 9.15 -29.46 13.93
N TRP A 48 8.22 -30.38 13.67
CA TRP A 48 8.22 -31.17 12.44
C TRP A 48 8.01 -30.30 11.19
N ILE A 49 7.10 -29.34 11.26
CA ILE A 49 6.85 -28.40 10.16
C ILE A 49 8.08 -27.52 9.97
N ALA A 50 8.69 -26.98 11.02
CA ALA A 50 9.91 -26.19 10.93
C ALA A 50 11.02 -26.95 10.19
N SER A 51 11.29 -28.19 10.58
CA SER A 51 12.29 -29.05 9.90
C SER A 51 11.93 -29.38 8.44
N ALA A 52 10.64 -29.50 8.10
CA ALA A 52 10.21 -29.69 6.73
C ALA A 52 10.37 -28.41 5.88
N MET A 53 10.13 -27.24 6.49
CA MET A 53 10.25 -25.92 5.86
C MET A 53 11.71 -25.49 5.67
N GLU A 54 12.67 -26.12 6.35
CA GLU A 54 14.11 -25.97 6.07
C GLU A 54 14.54 -26.59 4.74
N ARG A 55 13.70 -27.42 4.12
CA ARG A 55 14.03 -28.08 2.85
C ARG A 55 13.80 -27.15 1.67
N LYS A 56 14.87 -26.94 0.89
CA LYS A 56 14.90 -26.06 -0.28
C LYS A 56 13.77 -26.37 -1.27
N GLU A 57 13.47 -27.64 -1.51
CA GLU A 57 12.46 -28.07 -2.48
C GLU A 57 11.03 -27.77 -2.02
N ILE A 58 10.77 -27.81 -0.71
CA ILE A 58 9.47 -27.41 -0.12
C ILE A 58 9.30 -25.90 -0.20
N LEU A 59 10.35 -25.14 0.14
CA LEU A 59 10.37 -23.67 0.01
C LEU A 59 10.14 -23.25 -1.44
N GLN A 60 10.85 -23.85 -2.39
CA GLN A 60 10.73 -23.54 -3.81
C GLN A 60 9.30 -23.78 -4.32
N ALA A 61 8.68 -24.89 -3.94
CA ALA A 61 7.30 -25.21 -4.32
C ALA A 61 6.29 -24.21 -3.71
N LEU A 62 6.41 -23.94 -2.41
CA LEU A 62 5.54 -23.00 -1.70
C LEU A 62 5.63 -21.57 -2.26
N ILE A 63 6.84 -21.14 -2.62
CA ILE A 63 7.09 -19.79 -3.09
C ILE A 63 6.76 -19.67 -4.60
N SER A 64 6.86 -20.75 -5.38
CA SER A 64 6.42 -20.76 -6.80
C SER A 64 4.90 -20.71 -6.94
N ASP A 65 4.17 -21.25 -5.96
CA ASP A 65 2.70 -21.26 -5.92
C ASP A 65 2.09 -20.02 -5.26
N LEU A 66 2.90 -18.99 -4.99
CA LEU A 66 2.40 -17.80 -4.32
C LEU A 66 1.31 -17.12 -5.13
N ARG A 67 0.27 -16.72 -4.41
CA ARG A 67 -0.70 -15.77 -4.94
C ARG A 67 -0.01 -14.42 -5.11
N ALA A 68 -0.50 -13.61 -6.05
CA ALA A 68 0.13 -12.33 -6.40
C ALA A 68 0.41 -11.42 -5.18
N GLY A 69 -0.50 -11.38 -4.20
CA GLY A 69 -0.28 -10.61 -2.98
C GLY A 69 0.75 -11.20 -2.02
N GLU A 70 0.87 -12.53 -1.97
CA GLU A 70 1.90 -13.21 -1.21
C GLU A 70 3.28 -12.97 -1.85
N SER A 71 3.38 -13.02 -3.19
CA SER A 71 4.57 -12.63 -3.96
C SER A 71 4.95 -11.17 -3.75
N ALA A 72 3.97 -10.26 -3.70
CA ALA A 72 4.21 -8.83 -3.44
C ALA A 72 4.81 -8.63 -2.05
N CYS A 73 4.22 -9.25 -1.03
CA CYS A 73 4.75 -9.20 0.32
C CYS A 73 6.20 -9.71 0.33
N LEU A 74 6.47 -10.86 -0.27
CA LEU A 74 7.82 -11.41 -0.29
C LEU A 74 8.82 -10.51 -1.02
N GLY A 75 8.42 -9.89 -2.13
CA GLY A 75 9.29 -8.96 -2.86
C GLY A 75 9.55 -7.67 -2.10
N TYR A 76 8.56 -7.08 -1.44
CA TYR A 76 8.75 -5.91 -0.58
C TYR A 76 9.72 -6.21 0.57
N VAL A 77 9.57 -7.38 1.20
CA VAL A 77 10.49 -7.84 2.24
C VAL A 77 11.91 -8.02 1.69
N TYR A 78 12.05 -8.51 0.46
CA TYR A 78 13.35 -8.74 -0.17
C TYR A 78 14.04 -7.43 -0.58
N GLU A 79 13.31 -6.47 -1.14
CA GLU A 79 13.85 -5.21 -1.69
C GLU A 79 14.32 -4.23 -0.61
N SER A 80 13.70 -4.26 0.57
CA SER A 80 14.06 -3.42 1.73
C SER A 80 15.35 -3.84 2.44
N GLY A 81 16.02 -4.91 2.02
CA GLY A 81 17.36 -5.27 2.51
C GLY A 81 17.43 -5.80 3.95
N GLY A 82 16.29 -5.96 4.65
CA GLY A 82 16.14 -6.75 5.87
C GLY A 82 17.03 -6.36 7.06
N PHE A 83 16.56 -5.40 7.86
CA PHE A 83 16.42 -5.47 9.33
C PHE A 83 15.75 -4.15 9.74
N GLY A 84 14.42 -4.14 9.90
CA GLY A 84 13.70 -3.02 10.52
C GLY A 84 12.70 -2.24 9.65
N GLU A 85 12.23 -2.77 8.52
CA GLU A 85 11.11 -2.13 7.81
C GLU A 85 9.76 -2.80 8.11
N TYR A 86 8.77 -1.94 8.33
CA TYR A 86 7.44 -2.20 8.88
C TYR A 86 6.52 -2.79 7.80
N ILE A 87 6.40 -4.12 7.75
CA ILE A 87 5.59 -4.79 6.72
C ILE A 87 4.29 -5.29 7.33
N ARG A 88 3.17 -4.92 6.71
CA ARG A 88 1.86 -5.42 7.08
C ARG A 88 1.82 -6.95 6.94
N ILE A 89 1.50 -7.61 8.05
CA ILE A 89 1.61 -9.07 8.20
C ILE A 89 0.49 -9.76 7.44
N GLU A 90 0.84 -10.57 6.45
CA GLU A 90 -0.12 -11.45 5.81
C GLU A 90 -0.31 -12.74 6.63
N PRO A 91 -1.57 -13.13 6.95
CA PRO A 91 -1.87 -14.35 7.70
C PRO A 91 -1.24 -15.60 7.07
N TYR A 92 -1.11 -15.63 5.75
CA TYR A 92 -0.51 -16.74 5.02
C TYR A 92 0.96 -16.99 5.42
N TRP A 93 1.78 -15.96 5.53
CA TRP A 93 3.20 -16.12 5.85
C TRP A 93 3.42 -16.52 7.30
N LYS A 94 2.62 -15.93 8.19
CA LYS A 94 2.54 -16.34 9.59
C LYS A 94 2.12 -17.80 9.72
N GLU A 95 1.15 -18.23 8.90
CA GLU A 95 0.75 -19.63 8.81
C GLU A 95 1.87 -20.52 8.28
N THR A 96 2.72 -20.09 7.36
CA THR A 96 3.86 -20.90 6.91
C THR A 96 5.00 -21.04 7.91
N GLY A 97 5.04 -20.20 8.95
CA GLY A 97 6.15 -20.14 9.90
C GLY A 97 7.44 -19.54 9.32
N LEU A 98 7.41 -19.04 8.09
CA LEU A 98 8.54 -18.38 7.44
C LEU A 98 8.71 -16.92 7.85
N ILE A 99 7.63 -16.33 8.37
CA ILE A 99 7.63 -15.01 8.99
C ILE A 99 6.94 -15.14 10.35
N TYR A 100 7.60 -14.67 11.41
CA TYR A 100 7.03 -14.59 12.75
C TYR A 100 6.81 -13.14 13.17
N THR A 101 6.00 -12.92 14.21
CA THR A 101 5.65 -11.56 14.67
C THR A 101 6.46 -11.17 15.90
N VAL A 102 6.99 -9.94 15.92
CA VAL A 102 7.51 -9.27 17.12
C VAL A 102 6.75 -7.98 17.35
N THR A 103 6.43 -7.67 18.60
CA THR A 103 5.76 -6.40 18.94
C THR A 103 6.81 -5.40 19.44
N ASP A 104 6.82 -4.18 18.91
CA ASP A 104 7.72 -3.14 19.40
C ASP A 104 7.25 -2.52 20.72
N HIS A 105 8.04 -1.57 21.22
CA HIS A 105 7.78 -0.83 22.44
C HIS A 105 6.55 0.10 22.38
N GLU A 106 6.05 0.40 21.18
CA GLU A 106 4.85 1.21 20.94
C GLU A 106 3.59 0.34 20.74
N GLY A 107 3.74 -0.99 20.73
CA GLY A 107 2.64 -1.95 20.59
C GLY A 107 2.30 -2.32 19.15
N PHE A 108 3.13 -1.96 18.17
CA PHE A 108 2.94 -2.35 16.77
C PHE A 108 3.50 -3.75 16.52
N GLU A 109 2.75 -4.56 15.77
CA GLU A 109 3.17 -5.90 15.33
C GLU A 109 4.00 -5.84 14.04
N HIS A 110 5.18 -6.47 14.06
CA HIS A 110 6.14 -6.50 12.95
C HIS A 110 6.42 -7.94 12.51
N GLY A 111 6.49 -8.18 11.20
CA GLY A 111 6.93 -9.46 10.64
C GLY A 111 8.46 -9.57 10.57
N VAL A 112 9.02 -10.69 11.03
CA VAL A 112 10.45 -11.02 10.96
C VAL A 112 10.62 -12.35 10.21
N MET A 113 11.47 -12.35 9.19
CA MET A 113 11.79 -13.56 8.43
C MET A 113 12.70 -14.50 9.22
N THR A 114 12.56 -15.79 8.97
CA THR A 114 13.54 -16.78 9.44
C THR A 114 14.83 -16.69 8.64
N ASP A 115 15.96 -17.00 9.30
CA ASP A 115 17.28 -17.09 8.64
C ASP A 115 17.25 -18.06 7.45
N VAL A 116 16.48 -19.14 7.57
CA VAL A 116 16.26 -20.14 6.52
C VAL A 116 15.67 -19.52 5.25
N LEU A 117 14.60 -18.72 5.36
CA LEU A 117 13.99 -18.08 4.20
C LEU A 117 14.93 -17.00 3.62
N MET A 118 15.61 -16.25 4.48
CA MET A 118 16.58 -15.24 4.05
C MET A 118 17.73 -15.84 3.25
N ASP A 119 18.33 -16.92 3.76
CA ASP A 119 19.41 -17.63 3.09
C ASP A 119 18.93 -18.30 1.80
N PHE A 120 17.72 -18.86 1.79
CA PHE A 120 17.10 -19.37 0.58
C PHE A 120 16.98 -18.28 -0.49
N LEU A 121 16.35 -17.14 -0.18
CA LEU A 121 16.17 -16.04 -1.13
C LEU A 121 17.50 -15.42 -1.59
N ARG A 122 18.56 -15.48 -0.78
CA ARG A 122 19.89 -15.00 -1.18
C ARG A 122 20.62 -15.98 -2.09
N ASN A 123 20.40 -17.28 -1.94
CA ASN A 123 21.16 -18.34 -2.60
C ASN A 123 20.42 -19.01 -3.79
N ASP A 124 19.18 -18.63 -4.08
CA ASP A 124 18.38 -19.30 -5.10
C ASP A 124 18.34 -18.61 -6.49
N ASP A 125 17.70 -19.28 -7.45
CA ASP A 125 17.61 -18.94 -8.88
C ASP A 125 17.28 -17.45 -9.13
N ALA A 126 18.15 -16.79 -9.90
CA ALA A 126 17.99 -15.41 -10.33
C ALA A 126 16.64 -15.16 -11.04
N ASN A 127 16.11 -16.15 -11.77
CA ASN A 127 14.81 -16.04 -12.42
C ASN A 127 13.67 -15.92 -11.42
N PHE A 128 13.76 -16.67 -10.33
CA PHE A 128 12.74 -16.71 -9.31
C PHE A 128 12.67 -15.40 -8.51
N LEU A 129 13.84 -14.92 -8.10
CA LEU A 129 13.95 -13.60 -7.47
C LEU A 129 13.49 -12.49 -8.41
N SER A 130 13.79 -12.61 -9.71
CA SER A 130 13.30 -11.66 -10.71
C SER A 130 11.77 -11.66 -10.79
N GLN A 131 11.10 -12.82 -10.75
CA GLN A 131 9.64 -12.91 -10.78
C GLN A 131 8.99 -12.28 -9.53
N ILE A 132 9.55 -12.55 -8.35
CA ILE A 132 9.09 -11.98 -7.08
C ILE A 132 9.22 -10.45 -7.11
N ARG A 133 10.39 -9.93 -7.50
CA ARG A 133 10.62 -8.48 -7.65
C ARG A 133 9.69 -7.84 -8.67
N THR A 134 9.53 -8.47 -9.83
CA THR A 134 8.60 -7.99 -10.88
C THR A 134 7.17 -7.86 -10.34
N SER A 135 6.69 -8.89 -9.66
CA SER A 135 5.33 -8.92 -9.12
C SER A 135 5.14 -7.87 -8.02
N SER A 136 6.11 -7.76 -7.10
CA SER A 136 6.12 -6.73 -6.06
C SER A 136 6.08 -5.34 -6.65
N PHE A 137 6.95 -5.08 -7.61
CA PHE A 137 7.06 -3.79 -8.26
C PHE A 137 5.78 -3.39 -9.01
N ILE A 138 5.14 -4.32 -9.75
CA ILE A 138 3.83 -4.08 -10.37
C ILE A 138 2.79 -3.71 -9.31
N ASN A 139 2.76 -4.43 -8.20
CA ASN A 139 1.76 -4.23 -7.15
C ASN A 139 1.93 -2.88 -6.42
N SER A 140 3.16 -2.52 -6.03
CA SER A 140 3.46 -1.21 -5.44
C SER A 140 3.12 -0.08 -6.41
N THR A 141 3.44 -0.25 -7.68
CA THR A 141 3.12 0.73 -8.74
C THR A 141 1.60 0.90 -8.90
N VAL A 142 0.86 -0.20 -8.97
CA VAL A 142 -0.62 -0.17 -9.07
C VAL A 142 -1.24 0.47 -7.83
N CYS A 143 -0.72 0.17 -6.64
CA CYS A 143 -1.15 0.79 -5.40
C CYS A 143 -0.93 2.32 -5.43
N ALA A 144 0.27 2.74 -5.81
CA ALA A 144 0.59 4.15 -5.98
C ALA A 144 -0.32 4.86 -6.99
N MET A 145 -0.53 4.26 -8.17
CA MET A 145 -1.39 4.80 -9.22
C MET A 145 -2.84 4.95 -8.76
N THR A 146 -3.38 3.95 -8.07
CA THR A 146 -4.77 4.01 -7.56
C THR A 146 -4.90 5.00 -6.41
N ASN A 147 -3.87 5.18 -5.59
CA ASN A 147 -3.86 6.23 -4.58
C ASN A 147 -3.73 7.64 -5.17
N LEU A 148 -2.93 7.81 -6.22
CA LEU A 148 -2.70 9.08 -6.90
C LEU A 148 -3.90 9.50 -7.77
N TYR A 149 -4.38 8.58 -8.61
CA TYR A 149 -5.42 8.83 -9.61
C TYR A 149 -6.82 8.47 -9.12
N GLY A 150 -6.97 7.69 -8.05
CA GLY A 150 -8.24 7.15 -7.58
C GLY A 150 -8.74 5.97 -8.41
N ALA A 151 -8.80 6.11 -9.74
CA ALA A 151 -9.17 5.05 -10.66
C ALA A 151 -8.39 5.16 -11.98
N VAL A 152 -7.96 4.02 -12.52
CA VAL A 152 -7.14 3.96 -13.73
C VAL A 152 -7.50 2.73 -14.58
N PRO A 153 -7.72 2.88 -15.91
CA PRO A 153 -7.85 1.73 -16.80
C PRO A 153 -6.57 0.91 -16.84
N TYR A 154 -6.67 -0.42 -16.97
CA TYR A 154 -5.49 -1.31 -17.07
C TYR A 154 -4.52 -0.87 -18.18
N ALA A 155 -5.03 -0.54 -19.36
CA ALA A 155 -4.21 -0.08 -20.48
C ALA A 155 -3.40 1.17 -20.10
N LYS A 156 -4.03 2.16 -19.48
CA LYS A 156 -3.33 3.40 -19.09
C LYS A 156 -2.35 3.17 -17.93
N ALA A 157 -2.70 2.32 -16.97
CA ALA A 157 -1.79 1.92 -15.90
C ALA A 157 -0.54 1.23 -16.46
N TYR A 158 -0.71 0.38 -17.47
CA TYR A 158 0.40 -0.27 -18.16
C TYR A 158 1.25 0.73 -18.96
N ASP A 159 0.64 1.68 -19.68
CA ASP A 159 1.40 2.71 -20.39
C ASP A 159 2.30 3.50 -19.43
N ILE A 160 1.74 3.96 -18.31
CA ILE A 160 2.50 4.68 -17.29
C ILE A 160 3.58 3.75 -16.68
N PHE A 161 3.25 2.49 -16.42
CA PHE A 161 4.21 1.50 -15.93
C PHE A 161 5.40 1.35 -16.90
N GLN A 162 5.14 1.25 -18.20
CA GLN A 162 6.18 1.14 -19.22
C GLN A 162 7.03 2.41 -19.30
N GLU A 163 6.38 3.59 -19.23
CA GLU A 163 7.06 4.90 -19.25
C GLU A 163 8.01 5.09 -18.05
N ILE A 164 7.64 4.58 -16.87
CA ILE A 164 8.47 4.70 -15.66
C ILE A 164 9.49 3.55 -15.48
N THR A 165 9.31 2.42 -16.18
CA THR A 165 10.16 1.21 -16.04
C THR A 165 11.26 1.08 -17.08
N VAL A 166 11.44 2.09 -17.94
CA VAL A 166 12.38 2.16 -19.08
C VAL A 166 13.79 1.58 -18.78
N MET A 167 14.18 1.45 -17.52
CA MET A 167 15.48 0.93 -17.10
C MET A 167 15.56 -0.55 -16.70
N HIS A 168 14.48 -1.30 -16.40
CA HIS A 168 14.66 -2.55 -15.64
C HIS A 168 13.97 -3.85 -16.08
N GLN A 169 12.75 -3.88 -16.63
CA GLN A 169 12.07 -5.16 -16.93
C GLN A 169 11.10 -5.08 -18.12
N ASN A 170 11.23 -5.98 -19.09
CA ASN A 170 10.28 -6.14 -20.19
C ASN A 170 9.09 -7.01 -19.72
N VAL A 171 8.08 -6.37 -19.13
CA VAL A 171 6.85 -7.03 -18.67
C VAL A 171 5.79 -6.93 -19.76
N ALA A 172 5.24 -8.06 -20.19
CA ALA A 172 4.12 -8.07 -21.14
C ALA A 172 2.82 -7.55 -20.51
N TYR A 173 1.95 -6.97 -21.34
CA TYR A 173 0.66 -6.42 -20.88
C TYR A 173 -0.19 -7.45 -20.14
N GLU A 174 -0.25 -8.68 -20.63
CA GLU A 174 -1.04 -9.76 -20.03
C GLU A 174 -0.54 -10.08 -18.62
N THR A 175 0.77 -10.16 -18.43
CA THR A 175 1.40 -10.39 -17.13
C THR A 175 1.14 -9.25 -16.15
N PHE A 176 1.16 -8.01 -16.64
CA PHE A 176 0.81 -6.83 -15.84
C PHE A 176 -0.65 -6.90 -15.38
N VAL A 177 -1.59 -7.13 -16.30
CA VAL A 177 -3.03 -7.19 -15.99
C VAL A 177 -3.35 -8.34 -15.05
N GLU A 178 -2.78 -9.53 -15.28
CA GLU A 178 -2.99 -10.70 -14.42
C GLU A 178 -2.49 -10.43 -12.99
N THR A 179 -1.26 -9.91 -12.86
CA THR A 179 -0.66 -9.58 -11.57
C THR A 179 -1.49 -8.51 -10.84
N ALA A 180 -1.84 -7.43 -11.53
CA ALA A 180 -2.62 -6.33 -10.97
C ALA A 180 -4.05 -6.73 -10.58
N THR A 181 -4.71 -7.56 -11.39
CA THR A 181 -6.05 -8.10 -11.08
C THR A 181 -5.99 -8.96 -9.82
N ARG A 182 -5.04 -9.89 -9.77
CA ARG A 182 -4.87 -10.78 -8.60
C ARG A 182 -4.51 -10.00 -7.33
N PHE A 183 -3.72 -8.94 -7.44
CA PHE A 183 -3.41 -8.05 -6.32
C PHE A 183 -4.67 -7.36 -5.78
N ALA A 184 -5.48 -6.81 -6.68
CA ALA A 184 -6.72 -6.12 -6.33
C ALA A 184 -7.79 -7.09 -5.77
N GLU A 185 -7.81 -8.35 -6.21
CA GLU A 185 -8.66 -9.39 -5.61
C GLU A 185 -8.23 -9.76 -4.17
N PHE A 186 -6.95 -9.58 -3.85
CA PHE A 186 -6.34 -10.00 -2.60
C PHE A 186 -6.37 -8.94 -1.48
N ARG A 187 -6.27 -7.64 -1.79
CA ARG A 187 -6.04 -6.59 -0.76
C ARG A 187 -7.25 -5.69 -0.49
N GLU A 188 -7.93 -5.94 0.63
CA GLU A 188 -8.72 -4.89 1.35
C GLU A 188 -7.81 -3.94 2.16
N GLU A 189 -6.53 -4.25 2.20
CA GLU A 189 -5.56 -3.64 3.11
C GLU A 189 -4.81 -2.47 2.47
N CYS A 190 -4.56 -2.56 1.17
CA CYS A 190 -3.91 -1.51 0.37
C CYS A 190 -4.93 -0.55 -0.26
N GLY A 191 -6.22 -0.81 -0.05
CA GLY A 191 -7.28 0.00 -0.59
C GLY A 191 -7.32 -0.03 -2.11
N VAL A 192 -7.14 -1.20 -2.75
CA VAL A 192 -7.13 -1.40 -4.21
C VAL A 192 -8.10 -2.51 -4.60
N VAL A 193 -9.04 -2.24 -5.50
CA VAL A 193 -10.06 -3.21 -5.95
C VAL A 193 -10.21 -3.21 -7.47
N PRO A 194 -10.48 -4.37 -8.09
CA PRO A 194 -10.83 -4.43 -9.50
C PRO A 194 -12.25 -3.88 -9.63
N TYR A 195 -12.41 -2.80 -10.40
CA TYR A 195 -13.68 -2.12 -10.55
C TYR A 195 -14.12 -2.14 -12.00
N GLN A 196 -15.17 -2.90 -12.31
CA GLN A 196 -15.51 -3.26 -13.70
C GLN A 196 -14.32 -4.01 -14.38
N LYS A 197 -14.58 -4.78 -15.44
CA LYS A 197 -13.55 -5.69 -16.01
C LYS A 197 -12.27 -4.99 -16.51
N ASN A 198 -12.24 -3.65 -16.57
CA ASN A 198 -11.21 -2.87 -17.26
C ASN A 198 -10.49 -1.83 -16.40
N PHE A 199 -10.86 -1.64 -15.13
CA PHE A 199 -10.23 -0.64 -14.26
C PHE A 199 -9.73 -1.24 -12.95
N ILE A 200 -8.70 -0.58 -12.43
CA ILE A 200 -8.25 -0.72 -11.05
C ILE A 200 -8.61 0.58 -10.33
N ALA A 201 -9.23 0.48 -9.16
CA ALA A 201 -9.67 1.62 -8.38
C ALA A 201 -9.26 1.49 -6.92
N SER A 202 -9.26 2.61 -6.21
CA SER A 202 -9.05 2.60 -4.77
C SER A 202 -10.31 2.12 -4.03
N GLU A 203 -10.19 1.13 -3.14
CA GLU A 203 -11.27 0.58 -2.29
C GLU A 203 -11.98 1.64 -1.47
N TYR A 204 -11.23 2.67 -1.06
CA TYR A 204 -11.75 3.81 -0.32
C TYR A 204 -12.88 4.54 -1.09
N LEU A 205 -12.97 4.38 -2.41
CA LEU A 205 -14.03 4.94 -3.26
C LEU A 205 -15.37 4.18 -3.19
N ASP A 206 -15.42 3.01 -2.54
CA ASP A 206 -16.63 2.18 -2.51
C ASP A 206 -16.81 1.36 -1.21
N ILE A 207 -16.47 1.96 -0.06
CA ILE A 207 -16.64 1.39 1.30
C ILE A 207 -18.10 0.94 1.60
N ARG A 208 -19.06 1.22 0.70
CA ARG A 208 -20.46 0.77 0.84
C ARG A 208 -20.69 -0.72 0.53
N ILE A 209 -19.76 -1.43 -0.11
CA ILE A 209 -20.06 -2.76 -0.67
C ILE A 209 -19.65 -3.95 0.22
N ARG A 210 -18.62 -3.86 1.08
CA ARG A 210 -18.07 -5.06 1.73
C ARG A 210 -18.22 -5.18 3.24
N SER A 211 -18.28 -4.09 3.97
CA SER A 211 -18.39 -4.15 5.42
C SER A 211 -19.60 -3.35 5.87
N GLY A 212 -20.54 -3.97 6.61
CA GLY A 212 -21.62 -3.28 7.32
C GLY A 212 -21.15 -2.27 8.38
N ILE A 213 -19.91 -1.79 8.28
CA ILE A 213 -19.27 -0.77 9.10
C ILE A 213 -19.62 0.59 8.49
N ARG A 214 -20.55 1.29 9.13
CA ARG A 214 -20.76 2.73 8.96
C ARG A 214 -19.65 3.49 9.69
N ARG A 215 -19.06 4.50 9.02
CA ARG A 215 -18.08 5.53 9.45
C ARG A 215 -16.67 5.20 8.96
N ILE A 216 -15.97 6.07 8.22
CA ILE A 216 -15.73 7.52 8.37
C ILE A 216 -16.03 8.22 7.01
N SER A 217 -16.45 9.50 7.03
CA SER A 217 -16.81 10.40 5.90
C SER A 217 -16.92 9.79 4.48
N PRO A 218 -18.07 9.87 3.79
CA PRO A 218 -18.22 9.24 2.48
C PRO A 218 -17.24 9.87 1.49
N LEU A 219 -16.20 9.13 1.13
CA LEU A 219 -15.43 9.43 -0.06
C LEU A 219 -16.37 9.40 -1.26
N PRO A 220 -16.09 10.20 -2.31
CA PRO A 220 -16.91 10.20 -3.51
C PRO A 220 -17.07 8.77 -4.00
N SER A 221 -18.32 8.37 -4.28
CA SER A 221 -18.54 7.07 -4.92
C SER A 221 -17.70 7.00 -6.20
N TYR A 222 -17.28 5.80 -6.61
CA TYR A 222 -16.56 5.62 -7.88
C TYR A 222 -17.17 6.44 -9.03
N TYR A 223 -18.50 6.38 -9.21
CA TYR A 223 -19.19 7.13 -10.27
C TYR A 223 -19.11 8.65 -10.11
N GLU A 224 -19.13 9.15 -8.87
CA GLU A 224 -18.94 10.58 -8.60
C GLU A 224 -17.51 11.01 -8.90
N LEU A 225 -16.52 10.20 -8.52
CA LEU A 225 -15.11 10.47 -8.86
C LEU A 225 -14.91 10.50 -10.38
N ILE A 226 -15.34 9.46 -11.09
CA ILE A 226 -15.21 9.39 -12.56
C ILE A 226 -15.92 10.58 -13.22
N SER A 227 -17.11 10.95 -12.74
CA SER A 227 -17.83 12.13 -13.22
C SER A 227 -17.03 13.42 -13.00
N LYS A 228 -16.44 13.63 -11.81
CA LYS A 228 -15.58 14.79 -11.51
C LYS A 228 -14.26 14.79 -12.30
N GLN A 229 -13.73 13.62 -12.63
CA GLN A 229 -12.54 13.48 -13.45
C GLN A 229 -12.83 13.85 -14.90
N GLY A 230 -13.98 13.42 -15.45
CA GLY A 230 -14.32 13.62 -16.86
C GLY A 230 -13.18 13.17 -17.79
N ASP A 231 -12.86 14.02 -18.76
CA ASP A 231 -11.84 13.74 -19.79
C ASP A 231 -10.45 14.32 -19.46
N LYS A 232 -10.18 14.67 -18.19
CA LYS A 232 -8.87 15.21 -17.79
C LYS A 232 -7.74 14.24 -18.14
N PRO A 233 -6.56 14.70 -18.58
CA PRO A 233 -5.43 13.81 -18.79
C PRO A 233 -4.96 13.18 -17.46
N TYR A 234 -4.23 12.08 -17.54
CA TYR A 234 -3.47 11.56 -16.40
C TYR A 234 -2.17 12.34 -16.29
N TYR A 235 -1.78 12.68 -15.06
CA TYR A 235 -0.44 13.23 -14.80
C TYR A 235 0.58 12.10 -14.96
N THR A 236 1.54 12.26 -15.86
CA THR A 236 2.56 11.22 -16.15
C THR A 236 3.98 11.72 -15.93
N ASP A 237 4.16 12.98 -15.54
CA ASP A 237 5.48 13.59 -15.34
C ASP A 237 6.04 13.22 -13.94
N LEU A 238 6.21 11.92 -13.72
CA LEU A 238 6.71 11.30 -12.49
C LEU A 238 7.84 10.34 -12.83
N ASN A 239 8.88 10.34 -12.02
CA ASN A 239 9.80 9.21 -11.96
C ASN A 239 9.25 8.15 -10.98
N ILE A 240 9.87 6.96 -10.99
CA ILE A 240 9.41 5.85 -10.15
C ILE A 240 9.41 6.16 -8.65
N ARG A 241 10.41 6.90 -8.13
CA ARG A 241 10.46 7.25 -6.70
C ARG A 241 9.28 8.13 -6.31
N ASN A 242 9.02 9.18 -7.10
CA ASN A 242 7.92 10.10 -6.84
C ASN A 242 6.54 9.41 -6.97
N LEU A 243 6.40 8.41 -7.86
CA LEU A 243 5.19 7.61 -7.91
C LEU A 243 5.03 6.77 -6.64
N LEU A 244 6.08 6.06 -6.24
CA LEU A 244 6.05 5.16 -5.07
C LEU A 244 5.82 5.90 -3.75
N ASP A 245 6.09 7.21 -3.66
CA ASP A 245 5.64 8.04 -2.54
C ASP A 245 4.12 7.94 -2.31
N TYR A 246 3.34 7.66 -3.36
CA TYR A 246 1.88 7.47 -3.30
C TYR A 246 1.44 6.04 -2.96
N GLU A 247 2.36 5.09 -2.77
CA GLU A 247 2.01 3.72 -2.37
C GLU A 247 1.23 3.70 -1.04
N ILE A 248 1.57 4.61 -0.12
CA ILE A 248 0.88 4.76 1.16
C ILE A 248 -0.39 5.61 0.96
N PRO A 249 -1.58 5.12 1.37
CA PRO A 249 -2.81 5.91 1.26
C PRO A 249 -2.74 7.23 2.02
N GLY A 250 -3.08 8.32 1.34
CA GLY A 250 -3.11 9.66 1.93
C GLY A 250 -1.75 10.36 2.00
N SER A 251 -0.67 9.70 1.59
CA SER A 251 0.65 10.32 1.49
C SER A 251 0.66 11.51 0.54
N CYS A 252 1.64 12.37 0.68
CA CYS A 252 1.84 13.48 -0.23
C CYS A 252 3.33 13.67 -0.47
N GLU A 253 3.68 14.03 -1.70
CA GLU A 253 5.01 14.54 -2.02
C GLU A 253 5.35 15.70 -1.07
N SER A 254 6.52 15.62 -0.45
CA SER A 254 7.05 16.72 0.35
C SER A 254 7.40 17.87 -0.58
N ASN A 255 6.82 19.04 -0.36
CA ASN A 255 7.07 20.23 -1.18
C ASN A 255 7.41 21.45 -0.31
N GLU A 256 7.85 22.51 -0.97
CA GLU A 256 8.24 23.77 -0.32
C GLU A 256 7.11 24.37 0.53
N TYR A 257 5.84 24.13 0.19
CA TYR A 257 4.68 24.67 0.93
C TYR A 257 4.48 23.96 2.26
N ILE A 258 4.70 22.64 2.30
CA ILE A 258 4.66 21.84 3.54
C ILE A 258 5.81 22.24 4.45
N VAL A 259 7.02 22.40 3.91
CA VAL A 259 8.20 22.84 4.66
C VAL A 259 7.96 24.23 5.26
N ALA A 260 7.52 25.19 4.44
CA ALA A 260 7.24 26.55 4.90
C ALA A 260 6.16 26.60 5.98
N PHE A 261 5.13 25.75 5.90
CA PHE A 261 4.11 25.71 6.94
C PHE A 261 4.63 25.08 8.24
N THR A 262 5.45 24.03 8.13
CA THR A 262 6.11 23.38 9.26
C THR A 262 7.00 24.37 10.01
N GLU A 263 7.84 25.12 9.30
CA GLU A 263 8.69 26.17 9.87
C GLU A 263 7.86 27.26 10.55
N PHE A 264 6.77 27.69 9.90
CA PHE A 264 5.86 28.67 10.48
C PHE A 264 5.25 28.18 11.81
N LEU A 265 4.75 26.94 11.86
CA LEU A 265 4.17 26.37 13.07
C LEU A 265 5.23 26.18 14.16
N SER A 266 6.42 25.69 13.80
CA SER A 266 7.54 25.52 14.72
C SER A 266 7.90 26.84 15.41
N ASN A 267 8.10 27.90 14.62
CA ASN A 267 8.47 29.22 15.11
C ASN A 267 7.35 29.89 15.91
N THR A 268 6.10 29.71 15.51
CA THR A 268 4.96 30.40 16.13
C THR A 268 4.52 29.73 17.43
N PHE A 269 4.61 28.41 17.52
CA PHE A 269 4.10 27.61 18.64
C PHE A 269 5.21 26.95 19.48
N GLY A 270 6.49 27.16 19.14
CA GLY A 270 7.63 26.63 19.88
C GLY A 270 7.72 25.10 19.83
N LYS A 271 7.27 24.48 18.73
CA LYS A 271 7.24 23.03 18.55
C LYS A 271 8.44 22.54 17.73
N HIS A 272 9.00 21.39 18.09
CA HIS A 272 10.06 20.77 17.31
C HIS A 272 9.51 20.24 15.97
N ALA A 273 10.31 20.34 14.90
CA ALA A 273 9.91 19.91 13.57
C ALA A 273 9.52 18.42 13.50
N SER A 274 10.15 17.56 14.32
CA SER A 274 9.81 16.15 14.44
C SER A 274 8.40 15.91 14.98
N GLU A 275 7.92 16.76 15.90
CA GLU A 275 6.55 16.69 16.43
C GLU A 275 5.51 17.12 15.39
N LEU A 276 5.90 17.96 14.43
CA LEU A 276 5.01 18.52 13.41
C LEU A 276 4.83 17.61 12.21
N PHE A 277 5.72 16.65 11.99
CA PHE A 277 5.68 15.74 10.84
C PHE A 277 4.34 14.98 10.76
N GLY A 278 3.88 14.41 11.88
CA GLY A 278 2.61 13.68 11.93
C GLY A 278 1.39 14.57 11.67
N ILE A 279 1.43 15.84 12.09
CA ILE A 279 0.35 16.79 11.84
C ILE A 279 0.35 17.23 10.37
N MET A 280 1.53 17.43 9.78
CA MET A 280 1.63 17.76 8.35
C MET A 280 1.11 16.63 7.47
N ASP A 281 1.38 15.36 7.81
CA ASP A 281 0.79 14.21 7.09
C ASP A 281 -0.75 14.24 7.16
N LYS A 282 -1.31 14.47 8.36
CA LYS A 282 -2.78 14.60 8.54
C LYS A 282 -3.37 15.73 7.70
N ILE A 283 -2.70 16.89 7.64
CA ILE A 283 -3.16 18.04 6.86
C ILE A 283 -3.06 17.76 5.36
N CYS A 284 -1.96 17.17 4.89
CA CYS A 284 -1.79 16.81 3.49
C CYS A 284 -2.85 15.81 3.06
N ARG A 285 -3.09 14.78 3.88
CA ARG A 285 -4.18 13.81 3.67
C ARG A 285 -5.54 14.49 3.59
N ALA A 286 -5.85 15.39 4.53
CA ALA A 286 -7.11 16.14 4.52
C ALA A 286 -7.24 17.03 3.28
N CYS A 287 -6.15 17.65 2.81
CA CYS A 287 -6.13 18.41 1.56
C CYS A 287 -6.43 17.51 0.35
N ARG A 288 -5.82 16.31 0.28
CA ARG A 288 -6.04 15.31 -0.78
C ARG A 288 -7.43 14.70 -0.78
N GLU A 289 -8.03 14.54 0.41
CA GLU A 289 -9.44 14.18 0.62
C GLU A 289 -10.41 15.32 0.32
N GLU A 290 -9.90 16.45 -0.20
CA GLU A 290 -10.67 17.61 -0.60
C GLU A 290 -11.41 18.32 0.55
N ARG A 291 -11.05 18.05 1.82
CA ARG A 291 -11.69 18.67 2.99
C ARG A 291 -11.67 20.20 2.95
N GLY A 292 -12.69 20.80 3.55
CA GLY A 292 -12.82 22.26 3.61
C GLY A 292 -11.69 22.89 4.42
N ILE A 293 -11.29 24.11 4.05
CA ILE A 293 -10.22 24.87 4.77
C ILE A 293 -10.57 25.01 6.26
N ASN A 294 -11.84 25.25 6.58
CA ASN A 294 -12.30 25.37 7.97
C ASN A 294 -12.17 24.07 8.76
N GLU A 295 -12.36 22.91 8.11
CA GLU A 295 -12.20 21.60 8.75
C GLU A 295 -10.71 21.34 9.05
N ILE A 296 -9.84 21.59 8.07
CA ILE A 296 -8.39 21.45 8.24
C ILE A 296 -7.87 22.40 9.33
N PHE A 297 -8.40 23.62 9.36
CA PHE A 297 -8.09 24.60 10.40
C PHE A 297 -8.59 24.15 11.78
N GLY A 298 -9.77 23.52 11.85
CA GLY A 298 -10.29 22.89 13.07
C GLY A 298 -9.38 21.78 13.58
N MET A 299 -8.88 20.91 12.70
CA MET A 299 -7.93 19.85 13.06
C MET A 299 -6.65 20.42 13.71
N LEU A 300 -6.13 21.53 13.19
CA LEU A 300 -4.98 22.22 13.80
C LEU A 300 -5.29 22.72 15.22
N ILE A 301 -6.49 23.25 15.46
CA ILE A 301 -6.89 23.71 16.79
C ILE A 301 -6.98 22.54 17.77
N GLU A 302 -7.55 21.42 17.35
CA GLU A 302 -7.67 20.19 18.16
C GLU A 302 -6.30 19.63 18.55
N GLU A 303 -5.31 19.76 17.66
CA GLU A 303 -3.91 19.37 17.89
C GLU A 303 -3.12 20.42 18.70
N GLY A 304 -3.78 21.47 19.21
CA GLY A 304 -3.19 22.47 20.11
C GLY A 304 -2.60 23.72 19.42
N PHE A 305 -2.83 23.91 18.11
CA PHE A 305 -2.34 25.07 17.35
C PHE A 305 -3.35 26.22 17.31
N ALA A 306 -4.01 26.50 18.43
CA ALA A 306 -4.98 27.60 18.51
C ALA A 306 -4.27 28.96 18.31
N PRO A 307 -4.68 29.77 17.32
CA PRO A 307 -3.97 31.01 16.99
C PRO A 307 -4.09 32.05 18.11
N GLN A 308 -2.97 32.66 18.48
CA GLN A 308 -2.94 33.72 19.50
C GLN A 308 -3.37 35.10 18.98
N SER A 309 -3.51 35.24 17.66
CA SER A 309 -3.97 36.48 17.03
C SER A 309 -4.62 36.24 15.67
N GLN A 310 -5.42 37.21 15.22
CA GLN A 310 -6.00 37.20 13.88
C GLN A 310 -4.93 37.17 12.77
N LYS A 311 -3.75 37.76 13.01
CA LYS A 311 -2.62 37.72 12.08
C LYS A 311 -2.11 36.30 11.89
N VAL A 312 -1.90 35.56 12.99
CA VAL A 312 -1.48 34.15 12.98
C VAL A 312 -2.53 33.30 12.26
N GLN A 313 -3.80 33.48 12.58
CA GLN A 313 -4.91 32.77 11.92
C GLN A 313 -4.90 32.97 10.40
N LYS A 314 -4.79 34.22 9.93
CA LYS A 314 -4.75 34.52 8.49
C LYS A 314 -3.55 33.86 7.80
N THR A 315 -2.38 33.88 8.45
CA THR A 315 -1.18 33.23 7.92
C THR A 315 -1.34 31.70 7.84
N MET A 316 -1.91 31.07 8.86
CA MET A 316 -2.22 29.63 8.84
C MET A 316 -3.15 29.27 7.70
N VAL A 317 -4.26 30.01 7.54
CA VAL A 317 -5.22 29.80 6.44
C VAL A 317 -4.53 29.92 5.08
N ARG A 318 -3.65 30.91 4.90
CA ARG A 318 -2.87 31.07 3.67
C ARG A 318 -2.00 29.83 3.39
N HIS A 319 -1.26 29.33 4.37
CA HIS A 319 -0.46 28.11 4.19
C HIS A 319 -1.31 26.89 3.82
N ILE A 320 -2.48 26.71 4.46
CA ILE A 320 -3.41 25.64 4.11
C ILE A 320 -3.86 25.76 2.64
N MET A 321 -4.17 26.98 2.18
CA MET A 321 -4.55 27.23 0.78
C MET A 321 -3.44 26.93 -0.21
N GLU A 322 -2.19 27.31 0.11
CA GLU A 322 -1.03 27.01 -0.73
C GLU A 322 -0.79 25.52 -0.85
N ILE A 323 -0.84 24.78 0.27
CA ILE A 323 -0.73 23.32 0.25
C ILE A 323 -1.87 22.73 -0.58
N LYS A 324 -3.13 23.08 -0.30
CA LYS A 324 -4.30 22.55 -1.02
C LYS A 324 -4.24 22.80 -2.53
N SER A 325 -3.62 23.90 -2.96
CA SER A 325 -3.48 24.24 -4.39
C SER A 325 -2.38 23.46 -5.10
N ASN A 326 -1.41 22.93 -4.35
CA ASN A 326 -0.19 22.30 -4.85
C ASN A 326 -0.05 20.82 -4.42
N VAL A 327 -1.07 20.21 -3.80
CA VAL A 327 -1.14 18.76 -3.62
C VAL A 327 -1.84 18.08 -4.80
N ARG A 328 -1.39 16.86 -5.14
CA ARG A 328 -1.95 16.05 -6.22
C ARG A 328 -3.31 15.46 -5.83
N LEU A 329 -4.33 15.66 -6.66
CA LEU A 329 -5.71 15.28 -6.37
C LEU A 329 -6.21 14.14 -7.28
N ARG A 330 -6.94 13.19 -6.70
CA ARG A 330 -7.58 12.08 -7.43
C ARG A 330 -8.60 12.60 -8.45
N ILE A 331 -9.42 13.59 -8.07
CA ILE A 331 -10.39 14.24 -8.99
C ILE A 331 -9.74 14.90 -10.21
N ASN A 332 -8.44 15.15 -10.15
CA ASN A 332 -7.65 15.75 -11.22
C ASN A 332 -6.67 14.74 -11.83
N ARG A 333 -6.88 13.43 -11.64
CA ARG A 333 -6.03 12.35 -12.18
C ARG A 333 -4.54 12.61 -11.92
N GLY A 334 -4.22 13.02 -10.69
CA GLY A 334 -2.85 13.22 -10.22
C GLY A 334 -2.28 14.62 -10.43
N TYR A 335 -2.99 15.51 -11.12
CA TYR A 335 -2.59 16.93 -11.19
C TYR A 335 -2.95 17.69 -9.91
N THR A 336 -2.16 18.72 -9.60
CA THR A 336 -2.51 19.75 -8.62
C THR A 336 -3.59 20.68 -9.17
N ILE A 337 -4.18 21.53 -8.33
CA ILE A 337 -5.14 22.55 -8.80
C ILE A 337 -4.44 23.55 -9.72
N ASN A 338 -3.22 23.96 -9.38
CA ASN A 338 -2.46 24.92 -10.17
C ASN A 338 -2.03 24.35 -11.53
N GLU A 339 -1.57 23.10 -11.59
CA GLU A 339 -1.25 22.44 -12.86
C GLU A 339 -2.49 22.28 -13.76
N MET A 340 -3.62 21.84 -13.18
CA MET A 340 -4.87 21.69 -13.94
C MET A 340 -5.37 23.00 -14.54
N ARG A 341 -5.23 24.12 -13.82
CA ARG A 341 -5.59 25.44 -14.33
C ARG A 341 -4.81 25.73 -15.61
N ASN A 342 -3.50 25.50 -15.60
CA ASN A 342 -2.63 25.78 -16.76
C ASN A 342 -3.02 24.94 -17.98
N ILE A 343 -3.34 23.66 -17.80
CA ILE A 343 -3.79 22.77 -18.90
C ILE A 343 -5.12 23.25 -19.51
N SER A 344 -6.04 23.72 -18.68
CA SER A 344 -7.34 24.23 -19.14
C SER A 344 -7.26 25.56 -19.90
N TYR A 345 -6.22 26.36 -19.67
CA TYR A 345 -5.97 27.57 -20.45
C TYR A 345 -5.42 27.24 -21.85
N ASP A 346 -4.59 26.20 -21.98
CA ASP A 346 -4.06 25.75 -23.27
C ASP A 346 -5.12 25.08 -24.16
N THR A 347 -6.08 24.33 -23.59
CA THR A 347 -7.19 23.76 -24.39
C THR A 347 -8.16 24.82 -24.90
N ASN A 348 -8.38 25.92 -24.17
CA ASN A 348 -9.18 27.05 -24.65
C ASN A 348 -8.46 27.93 -25.69
N ALA A 349 -7.11 27.97 -25.66
CA ALA A 349 -6.31 28.57 -26.73
C ALA A 349 -6.35 27.76 -28.04
N ILE A 350 -6.56 26.43 -27.95
CA ILE A 350 -6.72 25.57 -29.12
C ILE A 350 -8.15 25.70 -29.72
N CYS A 351 -9.18 25.91 -28.90
CA CYS A 351 -10.55 26.13 -29.38
C CYS A 351 -10.83 27.54 -29.93
N SER A 352 -9.86 28.46 -29.90
CA SER A 352 -9.98 29.80 -30.49
C SER A 352 -9.34 29.92 -31.89
N ASN A 353 -8.83 28.81 -32.44
CA ASN A 353 -8.30 28.70 -33.80
C ASN A 353 -9.05 27.69 -34.69
N LEU A 354 -10.30 27.37 -34.35
CA LEU A 354 -11.21 26.59 -35.21
C LEU A 354 -12.38 27.45 -35.71
#